data_AF-A0A3N5JN09-F1
#
_entry.id   AF-A0A3N5JN09-F1
#
_cell.length_a   1.000
_cell.length_b   1.000
_cell.length_c   1.000
_cell.angle_alpha   90.00
_cell.angle_beta   90.00
_cell.angle_gamma   90.00
#
_symmetry.space_group_name_H-M   'P 1'
#
loop_
_entity.id
_entity.type
_entity.pdbx_description
1 polymer ?
#
loop_
_entity_poly.entity_id
_entity_poly.type
_entity_poly.pdbx_seq_one_letter_code
_entity_poly.pdbx_strand_id
1 'polypeptide(L)'
;MPQISEIRTKLLENLAQFIPACIKIPGIMRISLIGSLCTTKPDPKDIDVLIFIKDDADLTPLAALTRKLNGRVQSYNHNADVFLADCQGQYLGRVCLYKNCGPGFRCSCDALHCGARKYLHDDLKTIILTRELVSSPPLELWPTILARFSIPIDVDIIIIRPLREIIRKPD
;
A
#
# COMPACT_ATOMS: atom_id res chain seq x y z
N MET A 1 0.08 18.22 -22.94
CA MET A 1 0.30 17.36 -21.75
C MET A 1 -0.95 16.54 -21.56
N PRO A 2 -0.89 15.22 -21.30
CA PRO A 2 -2.10 14.44 -21.04
C PRO A 2 -2.85 15.05 -19.86
N GLN A 3 -4.16 15.23 -20.01
CA GLN A 3 -5.03 15.76 -18.97
C GLN A 3 -5.08 14.75 -17.83
N ILE A 4 -4.51 15.12 -16.69
CA ILE A 4 -4.54 14.29 -15.48
C ILE A 4 -5.96 14.36 -14.93
N SER A 5 -6.59 13.20 -14.67
CA SER A 5 -7.92 13.20 -14.08
C SER A 5 -7.86 13.71 -12.64
N GLU A 6 -8.93 14.39 -12.22
CA GLU A 6 -9.07 14.86 -10.83
C GLU A 6 -8.99 13.68 -9.83
N ILE A 7 -9.50 12.52 -10.24
CA ILE A 7 -9.45 11.27 -9.47
C ILE A 7 -8.01 10.84 -9.24
N ARG A 8 -7.16 10.82 -10.28
CA ARG A 8 -5.75 10.45 -10.17
C ARG A 8 -5.02 11.36 -9.17
N THR A 9 -5.26 12.67 -9.24
CA THR A 9 -4.71 13.63 -8.27
C THR A 9 -5.16 13.30 -6.85
N LYS A 10 -6.45 13.07 -6.62
CA LYS A 10 -6.99 12.71 -5.29
C LYS A 10 -6.40 11.42 -4.75
N LEU A 11 -6.20 10.39 -5.58
CA LEU A 11 -5.58 9.14 -5.16
C LEU A 11 -4.12 9.35 -4.73
N LEU A 12 -3.35 10.13 -5.52
CA LEU A 12 -1.97 10.47 -5.20
C LEU A 12 -1.88 11.32 -3.92
N GLU A 13 -2.75 12.31 -3.72
CA GLU A 13 -2.76 13.12 -2.50
C GLU A 13 -3.09 12.30 -1.25
N ASN A 14 -4.04 11.37 -1.36
CA ASN A 14 -4.35 10.45 -0.25
C ASN A 14 -3.17 9.54 0.07
N LEU A 15 -2.49 9.04 -0.96
CA LEU A 15 -1.27 8.25 -0.80
C LEU A 15 -0.13 9.07 -0.19
N ALA A 16 0.04 10.33 -0.58
CA ALA A 16 1.04 11.26 -0.05
C ALA A 16 0.90 11.47 1.47
N GLN A 17 -0.33 11.42 1.99
CA GLN A 17 -0.59 11.49 3.44
C GLN A 17 -0.41 10.14 4.14
N PHE A 18 -0.69 9.03 3.44
CA PHE A 18 -0.61 7.68 3.98
C PHE A 18 0.84 7.20 4.18
N ILE A 19 1.73 7.45 3.22
CA ILE A 19 3.12 6.95 3.27
C ILE A 19 3.88 7.45 4.51
N PRO A 20 3.89 8.76 4.86
CA PRO A 20 4.60 9.24 6.04
C PRO A 20 4.05 8.70 7.35
N ALA A 21 2.74 8.42 7.41
CA ALA A 21 2.13 7.80 8.57
C ALA A 21 2.56 6.33 8.72
N CYS A 22 2.75 5.62 7.61
CA CYS A 22 3.25 4.24 7.62
C CYS A 22 4.73 4.16 8.05
N ILE A 23 5.57 5.09 7.57
CA ILE A 23 7.01 5.11 7.93
C ILE A 23 7.23 5.13 9.45
N LYS A 24 6.30 5.72 10.21
CA LYS A 24 6.36 5.82 11.68
C LYS A 24 5.97 4.54 12.41
N ILE A 25 5.50 3.50 11.71
CA ILE A 25 5.05 2.26 12.32
C ILE A 25 6.26 1.34 12.54
N PRO A 26 6.53 0.92 13.79
CA PRO A 26 7.58 -0.05 14.06
C PRO A 26 7.37 -1.36 13.28
N GLY A 27 8.44 -1.84 12.65
CA GLY A 27 8.41 -3.09 11.90
C GLY A 27 8.08 -2.94 10.42
N ILE A 28 7.70 -1.75 9.92
CA ILE A 28 7.70 -1.48 8.47
C ILE A 28 9.16 -1.36 7.99
N MET A 29 9.47 -2.07 6.90
CA MET A 29 10.83 -2.21 6.36
C MET A 29 11.00 -1.59 4.98
N ARG A 30 9.95 -1.66 4.16
CA ARG A 30 9.93 -1.07 2.82
C ARG A 30 8.50 -0.76 2.40
N ILE A 31 8.32 0.33 1.67
CA ILE A 31 7.04 0.72 1.06
C ILE A 31 7.26 0.89 -0.43
N SER A 32 6.39 0.30 -1.24
CA SER A 32 6.46 0.36 -2.70
C SER A 32 5.09 0.66 -3.29
N LEU A 33 5.06 1.53 -4.30
CA LEU A 33 3.88 1.76 -5.12
C LEU A 33 3.92 0.78 -6.29
N ILE A 34 2.79 0.11 -6.52
CA ILE A 34 2.62 -0.82 -7.63
C ILE A 34 1.36 -0.44 -8.41
N GLY A 35 1.03 -1.27 -9.41
CA GLY A 35 -0.25 -1.15 -10.12
C GLY A 35 -0.36 0.10 -10.99
N SER A 36 -1.60 0.57 -11.17
CA SER A 36 -1.93 1.52 -12.24
C SER A 36 -1.39 2.95 -12.02
N LEU A 37 -1.11 3.34 -10.76
CA LEU A 37 -0.54 4.65 -10.44
C LEU A 37 0.92 4.81 -10.89
N CYS A 38 1.64 3.71 -11.08
CA CYS A 38 2.98 3.69 -11.70
C CYS A 38 2.96 3.92 -13.22
N THR A 39 1.78 4.14 -13.83
CA THR A 39 1.65 4.35 -15.28
C THR A 39 1.12 5.75 -15.57
N THR A 40 1.21 6.17 -16.84
CA THR A 40 0.60 7.42 -17.33
C THR A 40 -0.89 7.30 -17.64
N LYS A 41 -1.55 6.20 -17.22
CA LYS A 41 -3.00 6.04 -17.43
C LYS A 41 -3.75 7.18 -16.72
N PRO A 42 -4.64 7.89 -17.43
CA PRO A 42 -5.37 9.03 -16.86
C PRO A 42 -6.34 8.59 -15.77
N ASP A 43 -6.92 7.40 -15.90
CA ASP A 43 -7.90 6.84 -14.95
C ASP A 43 -7.33 5.58 -14.27
N PRO A 44 -6.53 5.75 -13.21
CA PRO A 44 -6.08 4.62 -12.40
C PRO A 44 -7.26 3.97 -11.67
N LYS A 45 -7.18 2.65 -11.46
CA LYS A 45 -8.25 1.88 -10.83
C LYS A 45 -8.23 2.00 -9.32
N ASP A 46 -7.16 1.60 -8.67
CA ASP A 46 -7.08 1.54 -7.22
C ASP A 46 -5.72 2.06 -6.76
N ILE A 47 -5.59 2.32 -5.46
CA ILE A 47 -4.28 2.50 -4.84
C ILE A 47 -3.74 1.12 -4.49
N ASP A 48 -2.67 0.71 -5.16
CA ASP A 48 -1.99 -0.55 -4.88
C ASP A 48 -0.63 -0.28 -4.21
N VAL A 49 -0.48 -0.65 -2.95
CA VAL A 49 0.77 -0.45 -2.18
C VAL A 49 1.27 -1.78 -1.65
N LEU A 50 2.54 -2.08 -1.85
CA LEU A 50 3.22 -3.22 -1.26
C LEU A 50 4.09 -2.75 -0.08
N ILE A 51 3.85 -3.32 1.10
CA ILE A 51 4.58 -3.01 2.33
C ILE A 51 5.29 -4.26 2.83
N PHE A 52 6.59 -4.13 3.08
CA PHE A 52 7.41 -5.16 3.71
C PHE A 52 7.41 -4.93 5.20
N ILE A 53 7.19 -6.00 5.94
CA ILE A 53 7.06 -5.97 7.39
C ILE A 53 7.97 -7.02 8.04
N LYS A 54 8.36 -6.76 9.28
CA LYS A 54 8.92 -7.78 10.16
C LYS A 54 7.85 -8.78 10.57
N ASP A 55 8.28 -9.99 10.92
CA ASP A 55 7.41 -11.08 11.37
C ASP A 55 6.62 -10.70 12.63
N ASP A 56 7.25 -9.94 13.53
CA ASP A 56 6.68 -9.48 14.80
C ASP A 56 5.95 -8.12 14.71
N ALA A 57 5.87 -7.51 13.53
CA ALA A 57 5.25 -6.19 13.37
C ALA A 57 3.77 -6.20 13.78
N ASP A 58 3.36 -5.26 14.64
CA ASP A 58 1.96 -5.03 14.97
C ASP A 58 1.24 -4.35 13.81
N LEU A 59 0.27 -5.07 13.21
CA LEU A 59 -0.51 -4.60 12.08
C LEU A 59 -1.68 -3.68 12.49
N THR A 60 -1.97 -3.54 13.78
CA THR A 60 -3.08 -2.71 14.28
C THR A 60 -3.02 -1.25 13.77
N PRO A 61 -1.91 -0.50 13.91
CA PRO A 61 -1.82 0.87 13.39
C PRO A 61 -1.93 0.90 11.85
N LEU A 62 -1.30 -0.06 11.16
CA LEU A 62 -1.33 -0.13 9.70
C LEU A 62 -2.76 -0.39 9.18
N ALA A 63 -3.50 -1.30 9.83
CA ALA A 63 -4.89 -1.58 9.51
C ALA A 63 -5.80 -0.38 9.75
N ALA A 64 -5.54 0.41 10.81
CA ALA A 64 -6.28 1.65 11.05
C ALA A 64 -6.05 2.70 9.96
N LEU A 65 -4.80 2.90 9.55
CA LEU A 65 -4.46 3.80 8.45
C LEU A 65 -5.03 3.32 7.11
N THR A 66 -4.94 2.02 6.85
CA THR A 66 -5.47 1.42 5.61
C THR A 66 -6.98 1.57 5.53
N ARG A 67 -7.72 1.33 6.63
CA ARG A 67 -9.17 1.60 6.68
C ARG A 67 -9.50 3.07 6.45
N LYS A 68 -8.72 3.98 7.01
CA LYS A 68 -8.90 5.43 6.79
C LYS A 68 -8.65 5.80 5.33
N LEU A 69 -7.58 5.28 4.72
CA LEU A 69 -7.29 5.46 3.31
C LEU A 69 -8.42 4.92 2.44
N ASN A 70 -8.80 3.65 2.64
CA ASN A 70 -9.87 2.99 1.90
C ASN A 70 -11.21 3.72 2.02
N GLY A 71 -11.57 4.17 3.23
CA GLY A 71 -12.79 4.95 3.46
C GLY A 71 -12.81 6.30 2.74
N ARG A 72 -11.65 6.95 2.54
CA ARG A 72 -11.55 8.17 1.74
C ARG A 72 -11.72 7.90 0.26
N VAL A 73 -11.03 6.89 -0.28
CA VAL A 73 -11.08 6.57 -1.71
C VAL A 73 -12.42 5.98 -2.15
N GLN A 74 -13.12 5.29 -1.26
CA GLN A 74 -14.46 4.78 -1.53
C GLN A 74 -15.50 5.88 -1.76
N SER A 75 -15.29 7.09 -1.24
CA SER A 75 -16.21 8.22 -1.48
C SER A 75 -16.30 8.63 -2.96
N TYR A 76 -15.38 8.14 -3.79
CA TYR A 76 -15.40 8.33 -5.25
C TYR A 76 -15.35 6.99 -6.03
N ASN A 77 -15.75 5.87 -5.41
CA ASN A 77 -15.83 4.52 -6.01
C ASN A 77 -14.49 3.84 -6.36
N HIS A 78 -13.45 4.10 -5.58
CA HIS A 78 -12.15 3.43 -5.69
C HIS A 78 -11.78 2.70 -4.41
N ASN A 79 -10.83 1.78 -4.46
CA ASN A 79 -10.29 1.07 -3.30
C ASN A 79 -8.81 1.37 -3.08
N ALA A 80 -8.32 0.97 -1.91
CA ALA A 80 -6.90 0.97 -1.58
C ALA A 80 -6.50 -0.42 -1.06
N ASP A 81 -5.79 -1.16 -1.92
CA ASP A 81 -5.24 -2.46 -1.59
C ASP A 81 -3.81 -2.30 -1.07
N VAL A 82 -3.61 -2.71 0.19
CA VAL A 82 -2.31 -2.72 0.85
C VAL A 82 -1.87 -4.17 1.01
N PHE A 83 -0.94 -4.57 0.16
CA PHE A 83 -0.30 -5.87 0.11
C PHE A 83 0.85 -5.95 1.12
N LEU A 84 1.05 -7.12 1.70
CA LEU A 84 2.07 -7.39 2.72
C LEU A 84 3.05 -8.44 2.22
N ALA A 85 4.33 -8.21 2.46
CA ALA A 85 5.40 -9.18 2.26
C ALA A 85 6.34 -9.23 3.46
N ASP A 86 7.00 -10.36 3.66
CA ASP A 86 8.01 -10.52 4.72
C ASP A 86 9.41 -10.04 4.28
N CYS A 87 10.38 -10.10 5.20
CA CYS A 87 11.76 -9.72 4.95
C CYS A 87 12.49 -10.60 3.91
N GLN A 88 11.97 -11.79 3.61
CA GLN A 88 12.50 -12.72 2.62
C GLN A 88 11.87 -12.53 1.24
N GLY A 89 10.95 -11.56 1.11
CA GLY A 89 10.23 -11.29 -0.13
C GLY A 89 9.14 -12.30 -0.45
N GLN A 90 8.59 -12.98 0.57
CA GLN A 90 7.37 -13.78 0.41
C GLN A 90 6.14 -12.90 0.58
N TYR A 91 5.19 -13.04 -0.35
CA TYR A 91 3.89 -12.41 -0.22
C TYR A 91 3.05 -13.09 0.87
N LEU A 92 2.50 -12.30 1.79
CA LEU A 92 1.77 -12.78 2.96
C LEU A 92 0.25 -12.65 2.80
N GLY A 93 -0.22 -11.75 1.93
CA GLY A 93 -1.64 -11.37 1.83
C GLY A 93 -1.82 -9.85 1.85
N ARG A 94 -3.00 -9.40 2.25
CA ARG A 94 -3.36 -7.98 2.37
C ARG A 94 -3.60 -7.56 3.81
N VAL A 95 -3.62 -6.25 4.05
CA VAL A 95 -4.11 -5.68 5.30
C VAL A 95 -5.63 -5.85 5.38
N CYS A 96 -6.12 -6.42 6.48
CA CYS A 96 -7.55 -6.61 6.70
C CYS A 96 -8.27 -5.27 6.97
N LEU A 97 -9.31 -5.00 6.17
CA LEU A 97 -10.13 -3.80 6.29
C LEU A 97 -11.23 -3.89 7.36
N TYR A 98 -11.48 -5.06 7.95
CA TYR A 98 -12.49 -5.20 8.99
C TYR A 98 -12.00 -4.60 10.31
N LYS A 99 -12.88 -3.83 10.96
CA LYS A 99 -12.60 -3.22 12.28
C LYS A 99 -12.39 -4.27 13.36
N ASN A 100 -13.19 -5.33 13.34
CA ASN A 100 -13.07 -6.49 14.22
C ASN A 100 -12.56 -7.67 13.37
N CYS A 101 -11.37 -8.16 13.67
CA CYS A 101 -10.73 -9.27 12.97
C CYS A 101 -10.56 -10.43 13.95
N GLY A 102 -11.00 -11.61 13.54
CA GLY A 102 -10.87 -12.86 14.28
C GLY A 102 -11.67 -14.00 13.61
N PRO A 103 -11.40 -15.26 13.98
CA PRO A 103 -12.12 -16.41 13.44
C PRO A 103 -13.63 -16.26 13.68
N GLY A 104 -14.44 -16.52 12.66
CA GLY A 104 -15.91 -16.54 12.78
C GLY A 104 -16.60 -15.17 12.94
N PHE A 105 -15.87 -14.06 13.05
CA PHE A 105 -16.48 -12.72 13.16
C PHE A 105 -17.24 -12.30 11.89
N ARG A 106 -16.81 -12.79 10.72
CA ARG A 106 -17.43 -12.50 9.43
C ARG A 106 -17.58 -13.79 8.65
N CYS A 107 -18.82 -14.16 8.34
CA CYS A 107 -19.12 -15.32 7.50
C CYS A 107 -18.55 -15.19 6.08
N SER A 108 -18.36 -13.96 5.59
CA SER A 108 -17.80 -13.66 4.27
C SER A 108 -16.28 -13.53 4.24
N CYS A 109 -15.58 -13.78 5.35
CA CYS A 109 -14.12 -13.70 5.36
C CYS A 109 -13.54 -14.92 4.64
N ASP A 110 -12.72 -14.66 3.62
CA ASP A 110 -12.06 -15.65 2.77
C ASP A 110 -10.56 -15.83 3.08
N ALA A 111 -10.07 -15.17 4.13
CA ALA A 111 -8.72 -15.38 4.67
C ALA A 111 -8.54 -16.86 5.09
N LEU A 112 -7.43 -17.47 4.67
CA LEU A 112 -7.15 -18.87 4.99
C LEU A 112 -6.97 -19.10 6.49
N HIS A 113 -6.34 -18.15 7.18
CA HIS A 113 -6.04 -18.25 8.62
C HIS A 113 -6.45 -16.97 9.35
N CYS A 114 -7.70 -16.52 9.16
CA CYS A 114 -8.22 -15.32 9.79
C CYS A 114 -7.96 -15.31 11.31
N GLY A 115 -7.27 -14.27 11.79
CA GLY A 115 -6.96 -14.08 13.21
C GLY A 115 -5.71 -14.80 13.72
N ALA A 116 -5.06 -15.67 12.93
CA ALA A 116 -3.75 -16.25 13.29
C ALA A 116 -2.69 -15.14 13.46
N ARG A 117 -2.68 -14.18 12.54
CA ARG A 117 -2.05 -12.87 12.73
C ARG A 117 -3.11 -11.79 12.60
N LYS A 118 -3.34 -11.02 13.67
CA LYS A 118 -4.39 -10.01 13.71
C LYS A 118 -4.21 -9.00 12.58
N TYR A 119 -5.28 -8.77 11.81
CA TYR A 119 -5.33 -7.90 10.63
C TYR A 119 -4.48 -8.31 9.43
N LEU A 120 -3.90 -9.51 9.40
CA LEU A 120 -3.44 -10.13 8.16
C LEU A 120 -4.62 -10.84 7.49
N HIS A 121 -4.90 -10.47 6.25
CA HIS A 121 -5.84 -11.18 5.38
C HIS A 121 -5.03 -11.98 4.37
N ASP A 122 -4.79 -13.26 4.64
CA ASP A 122 -4.04 -14.18 3.80
C ASP A 122 -4.93 -14.85 2.74
N ASP A 123 -5.43 -14.06 1.81
CA ASP A 123 -6.28 -14.45 0.68
C ASP A 123 -5.49 -15.11 -0.47
N LEU A 124 -4.51 -15.95 -0.12
CA LEU A 124 -3.52 -16.51 -1.06
C LEU A 124 -4.12 -17.42 -2.14
N LYS A 125 -5.39 -17.82 -2.01
CA LYS A 125 -6.13 -18.56 -3.05
C LYS A 125 -6.82 -17.64 -4.06
N THR A 126 -7.01 -16.37 -3.70
CA THR A 126 -7.75 -15.38 -4.50
C THR A 126 -6.78 -14.44 -5.20
N ILE A 127 -5.77 -13.96 -4.47
CA ILE A 127 -4.79 -13.00 -4.96
C ILE A 127 -3.38 -13.50 -4.66
N ILE A 128 -2.52 -13.49 -5.67
CA ILE A 128 -1.10 -13.81 -5.54
C ILE A 128 -0.31 -12.77 -6.33
N LEU A 129 0.59 -12.06 -5.64
CA LEU A 129 1.58 -11.23 -6.32
C LEU A 129 2.70 -12.13 -6.85
N THR A 130 3.15 -11.87 -8.08
CA THR A 130 4.29 -12.58 -8.64
C THR A 130 5.55 -12.33 -7.80
N ARG A 131 6.42 -13.34 -7.70
CA ARG A 131 7.70 -13.18 -7.00
C ARG A 131 8.53 -12.03 -7.58
N GLU A 132 8.47 -11.82 -8.89
CA GLU A 132 9.15 -10.72 -9.56
C GLU A 132 8.64 -9.37 -9.06
N LEU A 133 7.33 -9.15 -8.99
CA LEU A 133 6.73 -7.92 -8.50
C LEU A 133 7.09 -7.64 -7.03
N VAL A 134 7.14 -8.67 -6.19
CA VAL A 134 7.54 -8.53 -4.78
C VAL A 134 9.04 -8.22 -4.68
N SER A 135 9.88 -8.89 -5.45
CA SER A 135 11.33 -8.70 -5.39
C SER A 135 11.79 -7.37 -5.99
N SER A 136 11.15 -6.92 -7.06
CA SER A 136 11.53 -5.74 -7.85
C SER A 136 10.29 -4.91 -8.24
N PRO A 137 9.62 -4.26 -7.28
CA PRO A 137 8.43 -3.46 -7.56
C PRO A 137 8.77 -2.25 -8.45
N PRO A 138 7.83 -1.71 -9.26
CA PRO A 138 8.12 -0.61 -10.17
C PRO A 138 8.66 0.65 -9.47
N LEU A 139 8.09 1.00 -8.32
CA LEU A 139 8.51 2.14 -7.51
C LEU A 139 8.68 1.74 -6.04
N GLU A 140 9.91 1.75 -5.54
CA GLU A 140 10.17 1.77 -4.10
C GLU A 140 10.15 3.22 -3.62
N LEU A 141 9.43 3.47 -2.53
CA LEU A 141 9.21 4.80 -1.96
C LEU A 141 10.00 5.01 -0.66
N TRP A 142 10.21 3.95 0.11
CA TRP A 142 10.93 3.98 1.38
C TRP A 142 11.58 2.60 1.63
N PRO A 143 12.80 2.51 2.20
CA PRO A 143 13.62 3.60 2.79
C PRO A 143 14.38 4.43 1.76
N THR A 144 14.54 3.91 0.54
CA THR A 144 15.16 4.63 -0.58
C THR A 144 14.17 4.69 -1.72
N ILE A 145 14.13 5.83 -2.40
CA ILE A 145 13.28 6.01 -3.58
C ILE A 145 14.03 5.43 -4.78
N LEU A 146 13.51 4.33 -5.33
CA LEU A 146 14.05 3.67 -6.51
C LEU A 146 12.93 3.43 -7.52
N ALA A 147 13.04 4.04 -8.70
CA ALA A 147 12.10 3.86 -9.80
C ALA A 147 12.74 3.05 -10.92
N ARG A 148 12.02 2.05 -11.43
CA ARG A 148 12.43 1.17 -12.55
C ARG A 148 11.76 1.55 -13.87
N PHE A 149 11.24 2.77 -13.96
CA PHE A 149 10.48 3.30 -15.08
C PHE A 149 10.58 4.84 -15.12
N SER A 150 10.16 5.44 -16.22
CA SER A 150 10.00 6.90 -16.31
C SER A 150 8.85 7.36 -15.42
N ILE A 151 9.17 8.02 -14.32
CA ILE A 151 8.22 8.51 -13.34
C ILE A 151 7.26 9.53 -13.99
N PRO A 152 5.92 9.32 -13.92
CA PRO A 152 4.93 10.32 -14.28
C PRO A 152 5.11 11.61 -13.47
N ILE A 153 4.98 12.76 -14.14
CA ILE A 153 5.28 14.06 -13.54
C ILE A 153 4.47 14.36 -12.28
N ASP A 154 3.23 13.88 -12.22
CA ASP A 154 2.36 14.02 -11.05
C ASP A 154 2.79 13.14 -9.88
N VAL A 155 3.25 11.92 -10.15
CA VAL A 155 3.87 11.05 -9.13
C VAL A 155 5.13 11.71 -8.58
N ASP A 156 5.94 12.34 -9.43
CA ASP A 156 7.12 13.07 -8.97
C ASP A 156 6.75 14.25 -8.05
N ILE A 157 5.82 15.09 -8.49
CA ILE A 157 5.42 16.31 -7.77
C ILE A 157 4.66 16.00 -6.48
N ILE A 158 3.70 15.07 -6.52
CA ILE A 158 2.77 14.83 -5.40
C ILE A 158 3.35 13.84 -4.38
N ILE A 159 4.14 12.86 -4.82
CA ILE A 159 4.67 11.80 -3.94
C ILE A 159 6.17 11.97 -3.71
N ILE A 160 6.98 11.90 -4.77
CA ILE A 160 8.43 11.69 -4.62
C ILE A 160 9.13 12.91 -4.03
N ARG A 161 8.88 14.12 -4.55
CA ARG A 161 9.53 15.33 -4.03
C ARG A 161 9.17 15.58 -2.56
N PRO A 162 7.89 15.56 -2.14
CA PRO A 162 7.55 15.71 -0.72
C PRO A 162 8.16 14.61 0.15
N LEU A 163 8.14 13.36 -0.32
CA LEU A 163 8.67 12.24 0.44
C LEU A 163 10.20 12.32 0.63
N ARG A 164 10.95 12.81 -0.38
CA ARG A 164 12.40 13.04 -0.24
C ARG A 164 12.72 13.99 0.91
N GLU A 165 11.93 15.04 1.08
CA GLU A 165 12.13 16.01 2.16
C GLU A 165 11.84 15.41 3.54
N ILE A 166 10.91 14.45 3.62
CA ILE A 166 10.62 13.70 4.85
C ILE A 166 11.76 12.73 5.17
N ILE A 167 12.24 11.97 4.17
CA ILE A 167 13.33 11.00 4.36
C ILE A 167 14.65 11.69 4.72
N ARG A 168 14.91 12.89 4.16
CA ARG A 168 16.13 13.67 4.40
C ARG A 168 16.21 14.34 5.75
N LYS A 169 15.10 14.47 6.49
CA LYS A 169 15.09 14.99 7.85
C LYS A 169 15.07 13.80 8.80
N PRO A 170 16.22 13.34 9.33
CA PRO A 170 16.18 12.51 10.51
C PRO A 170 15.55 13.35 11.63
N ASP A 171 14.63 12.75 12.39
CA ASP A 171 14.15 13.32 13.66
C ASP A 171 15.33 13.66 14.59
#